data_AF-A0A8X7XBT0-F1
#
_entry.id   AF-A0A8X7XBT0-F1
#
_cell.length_a   1.000
_cell.length_b   1.000
_cell.length_c   1.000
_cell.angle_alpha   90.00
_cell.angle_beta   90.00
_cell.angle_gamma   90.00
#
_symmetry.space_group_name_H-M   'P 1'
#
loop_
_entity.id
_entity.type
_entity.pdbx_description
1 polymer ?
#
loop_
_entity_poly.entity_id
_entity_poly.type
_entity_poly.pdbx_seq_one_letter_code
_entity_poly.pdbx_strand_id
1 'polypeptide(L)'
;MDSTNVFFFQKHCERQKESLRIRYKPSLFQHVGTHSSLAGKIQNLKDKDFGKQVLYIGHPNPPATIKTTLKAYQKYTFERAYNGEDYFWAFSPEQGDSMTIVFNEPLIVESYFFRSGNIEHPSDKLLDTIVEVLPEKVTYKTPVPVGEVYFSETFDHGSLDGWYLSKTKKGETDDEIAKYDGKWAVEPLKENAVSGDKGLLLKSRAKHHAIASMVKKPFVFDKDPLVVQYEVNFQDGIDCGGAYMKLLTASDDLNLEQFFDRTPYTIMFGPDKCGEDYKLHFIFRHKSPITGEFEEKHAKRPEVDLKKYYTDKKTHLYTLVLNPDNTFEIFIDQNSVSTGSLFEDMVPPVNPPKEIDDPNDSKPDDWDERPKIPDPDASKPDDWDENVPAKIEDLDAVKPEGWLDDEPEYISDPNAEKPVDW
;
A
#
# COMPACT_ATOMS: atom_id res chain seq x y z
N MET A 1 -50.74 -13.24 -67.05
CA MET A 1 -49.44 -13.17 -66.35
C MET A 1 -49.38 -11.80 -65.72
N ASP A 2 -49.34 -11.78 -64.38
CA ASP A 2 -49.77 -10.65 -63.56
C ASP A 2 -48.68 -9.56 -63.48
N SER A 3 -49.02 -8.34 -63.89
CA SER A 3 -48.11 -7.19 -64.01
C SER A 3 -47.63 -6.65 -62.65
N THR A 4 -48.22 -7.11 -61.56
CA THR A 4 -47.88 -6.76 -60.17
C THR A 4 -46.57 -7.38 -59.69
N ASN A 5 -46.23 -8.59 -60.15
CA ASN A 5 -45.00 -9.28 -59.72
C ASN A 5 -43.72 -8.66 -60.31
N VAL A 6 -43.80 -8.12 -61.54
CA VAL A 6 -42.66 -7.49 -62.21
C VAL A 6 -42.26 -6.19 -61.49
N PHE A 7 -43.23 -5.40 -61.03
CA PHE A 7 -42.97 -4.16 -60.28
C PHE A 7 -42.32 -4.42 -58.92
N PHE A 8 -42.68 -5.50 -58.24
CA PHE A 8 -42.13 -5.84 -56.92
C PHE A 8 -40.67 -6.28 -57.03
N PHE A 9 -40.35 -7.13 -58.01
CA PHE A 9 -38.98 -7.55 -58.29
C PHE A 9 -38.09 -6.39 -58.76
N GLN A 10 -38.63 -5.45 -59.54
CA GLN A 10 -37.87 -4.30 -60.01
C GLN A 10 -37.52 -3.33 -58.88
N LYS A 11 -38.47 -3.01 -57.99
CA LYS A 11 -38.19 -2.20 -56.78
C LYS A 11 -37.20 -2.88 -55.83
N HIS A 12 -37.30 -4.21 -55.67
CA HIS A 12 -36.37 -4.97 -54.84
C HIS A 12 -34.95 -4.95 -55.44
N CYS A 13 -34.83 -5.14 -56.76
CA CYS A 13 -33.56 -5.09 -57.48
C CYS A 13 -32.93 -3.69 -57.44
N GLU A 14 -33.72 -2.62 -57.57
CA GLU A 14 -33.23 -1.24 -57.44
C GLU A 14 -32.71 -0.95 -56.03
N ARG A 15 -33.42 -1.39 -54.97
CA ARG A 15 -32.92 -1.28 -53.58
C ARG A 15 -31.61 -2.04 -53.37
N GLN A 16 -31.51 -3.27 -53.89
CA GLN A 16 -30.28 -4.08 -53.81
C GLN A 16 -29.11 -3.44 -54.56
N LYS A 17 -29.36 -2.85 -55.74
CA LYS A 17 -28.35 -2.07 -56.47
C LYS A 17 -27.94 -0.80 -55.73
N GLU A 18 -28.87 -0.11 -55.08
CA GLU A 18 -28.55 1.06 -54.26
C GLU A 18 -27.69 0.71 -53.04
N SER A 19 -27.90 -0.46 -52.41
CA SER A 19 -27.07 -0.92 -51.28
C SER A 19 -25.67 -1.35 -51.69
N LEU A 20 -25.46 -1.74 -52.96
CA LEU A 20 -24.14 -2.12 -53.49
C LEU A 20 -23.33 -0.92 -54.01
N ARG A 21 -23.98 0.24 -54.20
CA ARG A 21 -23.31 1.44 -54.70
C ARG A 21 -22.56 2.12 -53.55
N ILE A 22 -21.24 2.01 -53.55
CA ILE A 22 -20.36 2.69 -52.59
C ILE A 22 -20.54 4.20 -52.76
N ARG A 23 -21.12 4.86 -51.76
CA ARG A 23 -21.27 6.32 -51.70
C ARG A 23 -20.40 6.85 -50.55
N TYR A 24 -19.50 7.79 -50.84
CA TYR A 24 -18.84 8.56 -49.79
C TYR A 24 -19.81 9.61 -49.25
N LYS A 25 -20.04 9.61 -47.94
CA LYS A 25 -20.88 10.58 -47.23
C LYS A 25 -20.04 11.37 -46.23
N PRO A 26 -20.10 12.72 -46.23
CA PRO A 26 -20.76 13.56 -47.22
C PRO A 26 -20.12 13.51 -48.60
N SER A 27 -20.89 13.89 -49.62
CA SER A 27 -20.36 14.03 -50.97
C SER A 27 -19.34 15.17 -51.00
N LEU A 28 -18.12 14.87 -51.44
CA LEU A 28 -17.02 15.85 -51.58
C LEU A 28 -17.23 16.83 -52.74
N PHE A 29 -18.02 16.44 -53.74
CA PHE A 29 -18.22 17.20 -54.98
C PHE A 29 -19.71 17.33 -55.31
N GLN A 30 -20.16 18.53 -55.67
CA GLN A 30 -21.52 18.75 -56.17
C GLN A 30 -21.51 18.68 -57.68
N HIS A 31 -22.39 17.84 -58.25
CA HIS A 31 -22.75 17.99 -59.66
C HIS A 31 -23.62 19.23 -59.81
N VAL A 32 -23.06 20.32 -60.32
CA VAL A 32 -23.80 21.54 -60.64
C VAL A 32 -24.09 21.52 -62.14
N GLY A 33 -25.21 20.90 -62.52
CA GLY A 33 -25.71 20.95 -63.89
C GLY A 33 -26.93 21.85 -63.97
N THR A 34 -26.77 23.13 -64.32
CA THR A 34 -27.91 24.04 -64.52
C THR A 34 -28.66 23.78 -65.83
N HIS A 35 -28.04 23.11 -66.79
CA HIS A 35 -28.61 22.81 -68.10
C HIS A 35 -28.67 21.30 -68.37
N SER A 36 -29.89 20.81 -68.62
CA SER A 36 -30.16 19.47 -69.13
C SER A 36 -29.78 19.37 -70.62
N SER A 37 -29.40 18.18 -71.10
CA SER A 37 -29.21 17.89 -72.53
C SER A 37 -30.52 17.89 -73.34
N LEU A 38 -31.66 18.10 -72.69
CA LEU A 38 -32.97 18.34 -73.30
C LEU A 38 -33.29 19.84 -73.27
N ALA A 39 -33.51 20.43 -74.45
CA ALA A 39 -33.73 21.86 -74.61
C ALA A 39 -34.90 22.39 -73.75
N GLY A 40 -34.61 23.40 -72.91
CA GLY A 40 -35.63 24.15 -72.16
C GLY A 40 -35.92 23.70 -70.72
N LYS A 41 -35.30 22.63 -70.20
CA LYS A 41 -35.46 22.22 -68.79
C LYS A 41 -34.28 22.65 -67.91
N ILE A 42 -34.54 23.59 -67.00
CA ILE A 42 -33.66 23.89 -65.87
C ILE A 42 -33.82 22.75 -64.84
N GLN A 43 -32.70 22.12 -64.45
CA GLN A 43 -32.73 21.00 -63.52
C GLN A 43 -31.91 21.34 -62.26
N ASN A 44 -32.59 21.71 -61.18
CA ASN A 44 -31.95 22.01 -59.89
C ASN A 44 -31.66 20.71 -59.11
N LEU A 45 -30.71 19.90 -59.61
CA LEU A 45 -30.24 18.70 -58.90
C LEU A 45 -29.19 19.09 -57.87
N LYS A 46 -29.58 19.14 -56.59
CA LYS A 46 -28.64 19.20 -55.46
C LYS A 46 -28.53 17.80 -54.86
N ASP A 47 -27.32 17.28 -54.76
CA ASP A 47 -27.08 16.04 -54.03
C ASP A 47 -27.52 16.22 -52.58
N LYS A 48 -28.39 15.32 -52.10
CA LYS A 48 -28.99 15.38 -50.77
C LYS A 48 -27.94 15.39 -49.66
N ASP A 49 -26.75 14.85 -49.91
CA ASP A 49 -25.69 14.68 -48.91
C ASP A 49 -24.47 15.58 -49.17
N PHE A 50 -24.53 16.49 -50.15
CA PHE A 50 -23.47 17.46 -50.42
C PHE A 50 -23.50 18.61 -49.41
N GLY A 51 -22.36 18.83 -48.74
CA GLY A 51 -22.20 19.87 -47.70
C GLY A 51 -22.73 19.48 -46.31
N LYS A 52 -23.26 18.26 -46.12
CA LYS A 52 -23.66 17.78 -44.79
C LYS A 52 -22.43 17.42 -43.97
N GLN A 53 -22.04 18.26 -43.03
CA GLN A 53 -20.92 17.94 -42.16
C GLN A 53 -21.32 16.85 -41.16
N VAL A 54 -20.37 15.99 -40.79
CA VAL A 54 -20.58 14.94 -39.80
C VAL A 54 -20.68 15.60 -38.43
N LEU A 55 -21.88 15.59 -37.84
CA LEU A 55 -22.16 16.29 -36.57
C LEU A 55 -21.73 15.49 -35.33
N TYR A 56 -21.56 14.18 -35.47
CA TYR A 56 -21.16 13.28 -34.38
C TYR A 56 -20.26 12.15 -34.90
N ILE A 57 -19.47 11.57 -34.00
CA ILE A 57 -18.63 10.41 -34.30
C ILE A 57 -19.20 9.22 -33.51
N GLY A 58 -19.61 8.17 -34.23
CA GLY A 58 -20.07 6.93 -33.60
C GLY A 58 -18.94 6.27 -32.82
N HIS A 59 -19.25 5.75 -31.64
CA HIS A 59 -18.27 5.19 -30.70
C HIS A 59 -18.92 4.07 -29.86
N PRO A 60 -18.14 3.08 -29.41
CA PRO A 60 -18.61 2.06 -28.49
C PRO A 60 -18.39 2.51 -27.04
N ASN A 61 -19.45 2.54 -26.23
CA ASN A 61 -19.35 2.70 -24.78
C ASN A 61 -19.76 1.39 -24.07
N PRO A 62 -19.25 1.14 -22.85
CA PRO A 62 -19.69 0.02 -22.03
C PRO A 62 -21.21 0.08 -21.75
N PRO A 63 -21.88 -1.05 -21.48
CA PRO A 63 -23.30 -1.03 -21.11
C PRO A 63 -23.55 -0.23 -19.82
N ALA A 64 -24.46 0.74 -19.89
CA ALA A 64 -24.81 1.58 -18.75
C ALA A 64 -26.27 2.03 -18.81
N THR A 65 -26.84 2.30 -17.63
CA THR A 65 -28.10 3.00 -17.46
C THR A 65 -27.84 4.50 -17.47
N ILE A 66 -28.40 5.19 -18.47
CA ILE A 66 -28.17 6.61 -18.71
C ILE A 66 -29.37 7.41 -18.21
N LYS A 67 -29.11 8.45 -17.41
CA LYS A 67 -30.13 9.37 -16.89
C LYS A 67 -29.67 10.81 -17.07
N THR A 68 -30.61 11.71 -17.32
CA THR A 68 -30.32 13.15 -17.40
C THR A 68 -31.54 13.94 -16.96
N THR A 69 -31.32 15.07 -16.31
CA THR A 69 -32.38 16.06 -16.02
C THR A 69 -32.58 17.02 -17.19
N LEU A 70 -31.59 17.13 -18.09
CA LEU A 70 -31.67 18.01 -19.25
C LEU A 70 -32.76 17.53 -20.22
N LYS A 71 -33.61 18.47 -20.64
CA LYS A 71 -34.68 18.19 -21.61
C LYS A 71 -34.09 18.06 -23.01
N ALA A 72 -34.16 16.86 -23.58
CA ALA A 72 -33.73 16.59 -24.94
C ALA A 72 -34.58 17.35 -25.98
N TYR A 73 -33.93 17.85 -27.02
CA TYR A 73 -34.56 18.46 -28.18
C TYR A 73 -34.90 17.38 -29.20
N GLN A 74 -36.20 17.22 -29.48
CA GLN A 74 -36.72 16.24 -30.44
C GLN A 74 -36.20 14.81 -30.16
N LYS A 75 -35.50 14.21 -31.13
CA LYS A 75 -34.99 12.83 -31.08
C LYS A 75 -33.55 12.72 -30.56
N TYR A 76 -32.89 13.84 -30.25
CA TYR A 76 -31.47 13.89 -29.91
C TYR A 76 -31.28 13.65 -28.41
N THR A 77 -31.55 12.43 -27.96
CA THR A 77 -31.52 12.04 -26.53
C THR A 77 -30.12 11.66 -26.06
N PHE A 78 -29.86 11.78 -24.76
CA PHE A 78 -28.57 11.45 -24.16
C PHE A 78 -28.19 9.96 -24.33
N GLU A 79 -29.17 9.05 -24.25
CA GLU A 79 -28.97 7.61 -24.48
C GLU A 79 -28.43 7.31 -25.89
N ARG A 80 -28.99 7.94 -26.92
CA ARG A 80 -28.51 7.80 -28.31
C ARG A 80 -27.09 8.32 -28.49
N ALA A 81 -26.74 9.39 -27.77
CA ALA A 81 -25.39 9.92 -27.78
C ALA A 81 -24.40 8.97 -27.12
N TYR A 82 -24.77 8.40 -25.98
CA TYR A 82 -23.98 7.40 -25.28
C TYR A 82 -23.79 6.11 -26.10
N ASN A 83 -24.82 5.66 -26.82
CA ASN A 83 -24.73 4.47 -27.68
C ASN A 83 -23.99 4.73 -29.01
N GLY A 84 -23.50 5.96 -29.23
CA GLY A 84 -22.84 6.35 -30.48
C GLY A 84 -23.77 6.36 -31.71
N GLU A 85 -25.08 6.41 -31.50
CA GLU A 85 -26.09 6.40 -32.57
C GLU A 85 -26.34 7.78 -33.18
N ASP A 86 -26.25 8.84 -32.37
CA ASP A 86 -26.48 10.24 -32.76
C ASP A 86 -25.76 11.18 -31.77
N TYR A 87 -25.99 12.49 -31.81
CA TYR A 87 -25.56 13.42 -30.75
C TYR A 87 -26.69 13.74 -29.76
N PHE A 88 -26.32 14.27 -28.58
CA PHE A 88 -27.26 14.80 -27.61
C PHE A 88 -27.48 16.29 -27.89
N TRP A 89 -28.74 16.71 -28.01
CA TRP A 89 -29.10 18.12 -28.11
C TRP A 89 -30.19 18.40 -27.09
N ALA A 90 -29.98 19.38 -26.23
CA ALA A 90 -30.89 19.72 -25.16
C ALA A 90 -31.12 21.22 -25.09
N PHE A 91 -32.16 21.62 -24.35
CA PHE A 91 -32.33 23.01 -23.95
C PHE A 91 -31.19 23.46 -23.03
N SER A 92 -31.00 24.78 -22.93
CA SER A 92 -29.96 25.38 -22.10
C SER A 92 -29.99 24.81 -20.67
N PRO A 93 -28.86 24.30 -20.14
CA PRO A 93 -28.81 23.76 -18.80
C PRO A 93 -29.09 24.83 -17.74
N GLU A 94 -29.78 24.46 -16.68
CA GLU A 94 -29.99 25.27 -15.48
C GLU A 94 -29.08 24.80 -14.34
N GLN A 95 -28.87 25.64 -13.32
CA GLN A 95 -28.07 25.25 -12.15
C GLN A 95 -28.71 24.04 -11.46
N GLY A 96 -27.93 22.97 -11.29
CA GLY A 96 -28.39 21.71 -10.71
C GLY A 96 -28.79 20.65 -11.73
N ASP A 97 -28.78 20.96 -13.03
CA ASP A 97 -28.92 19.94 -14.06
C ASP A 97 -27.76 18.94 -14.05
N SER A 98 -28.08 17.67 -14.28
CA SER A 98 -27.10 16.59 -14.20
C SER A 98 -27.30 15.55 -15.30
N MET A 99 -26.19 14.93 -15.67
CA MET A 99 -26.12 13.75 -16.52
C MET A 99 -25.45 12.63 -15.74
N THR A 100 -26.13 11.50 -15.60
CA THR A 100 -25.66 10.37 -14.81
C THR A 100 -25.53 9.14 -15.69
N ILE A 101 -24.37 8.50 -15.63
CA ILE A 101 -24.06 7.25 -16.31
C ILE A 101 -23.81 6.23 -15.21
N VAL A 102 -24.66 5.20 -15.12
CA VAL A 102 -24.50 4.10 -14.17
C VAL A 102 -24.12 2.86 -14.96
N PHE A 103 -22.85 2.48 -14.92
CA PHE A 103 -22.39 1.26 -15.60
C PHE A 103 -23.10 0.04 -15.02
N ASN A 104 -23.50 -0.88 -15.90
CA ASN A 104 -24.21 -2.08 -15.47
C ASN A 104 -23.31 -3.05 -14.70
N GLU A 105 -22.01 -3.03 -15.01
CA GLU A 105 -20.95 -3.77 -14.32
C GLU A 105 -19.87 -2.79 -13.83
N PRO A 106 -19.15 -3.11 -12.74
CA PRO A 106 -18.06 -2.26 -12.24
C PRO A 106 -16.90 -2.22 -13.24
N LEU A 107 -16.38 -1.01 -13.51
CA LEU A 107 -15.31 -0.79 -14.48
C LEU A 107 -14.18 0.01 -13.87
N ILE A 108 -12.94 -0.36 -14.21
CA ILE A 108 -11.76 0.47 -13.96
C ILE A 108 -11.75 1.59 -15.01
N VAL A 109 -12.04 2.82 -14.57
CA VAL A 109 -12.06 3.99 -15.46
C VAL A 109 -10.68 4.66 -15.44
N GLU A 110 -9.90 4.49 -16.51
CA GLU A 110 -8.59 5.14 -16.66
C GLU A 110 -8.69 6.56 -17.22
N SER A 111 -9.64 6.79 -18.13
CA SER A 111 -9.89 8.09 -18.74
C SER A 111 -11.33 8.19 -19.25
N TYR A 112 -11.81 9.43 -19.45
CA TYR A 112 -13.09 9.70 -20.09
C TYR A 112 -12.93 10.84 -21.10
N PHE A 113 -13.76 10.85 -22.14
CA PHE A 113 -13.80 11.91 -23.13
C PHE A 113 -15.22 12.47 -23.24
N PHE A 114 -15.37 13.76 -22.94
CA PHE A 114 -16.63 14.48 -23.05
C PHE A 114 -16.47 15.64 -24.05
N ARG A 115 -17.37 15.70 -25.03
CA ARG A 115 -17.33 16.72 -26.09
C ARG A 115 -18.68 17.43 -26.21
N SER A 116 -18.68 18.74 -26.01
CA SER A 116 -19.84 19.62 -26.24
C SER A 116 -19.58 20.58 -27.40
N GLY A 117 -20.65 20.95 -28.10
CA GLY A 117 -20.61 21.80 -29.29
C GLY A 117 -20.22 21.04 -30.55
N ASN A 118 -20.72 21.50 -31.70
CA ASN A 118 -20.40 20.92 -33.01
C ASN A 118 -20.17 22.04 -34.05
N ILE A 119 -19.96 21.66 -35.31
CA ILE A 119 -19.64 22.62 -36.37
C ILE A 119 -20.82 23.52 -36.77
N GLU A 120 -22.06 23.05 -36.60
CA GLU A 120 -23.28 23.84 -36.83
C GLU A 120 -23.60 24.73 -35.62
N HIS A 121 -23.25 24.27 -34.42
CA HIS A 121 -23.50 24.94 -33.14
C HIS A 121 -22.20 25.05 -32.32
N PRO A 122 -21.23 25.88 -32.74
CA PRO A 122 -19.93 26.00 -32.09
C PRO A 122 -19.99 26.70 -30.73
N SER A 123 -21.08 27.43 -30.47
CA SER A 123 -21.38 28.11 -29.21
C SER A 123 -21.95 27.21 -28.13
N ASP A 124 -22.46 26.03 -28.48
CA ASP A 124 -23.17 25.12 -27.56
C ASP A 124 -22.16 24.29 -26.75
N LYS A 125 -21.23 25.00 -26.10
CA LYS A 125 -20.19 24.42 -25.25
C LYS A 125 -20.62 24.53 -23.80
N LEU A 126 -20.49 23.42 -23.08
CA LEU A 126 -20.62 23.43 -21.64
C LEU A 126 -19.34 24.00 -21.04
N LEU A 127 -19.49 25.00 -20.17
CA LEU A 127 -18.42 25.61 -19.40
C LEU A 127 -18.73 25.38 -17.92
N ASP A 128 -17.70 25.34 -17.07
CA ASP A 128 -17.83 25.21 -15.62
C ASP A 128 -18.60 23.97 -15.14
N THR A 129 -18.44 22.84 -15.84
CA THR A 129 -19.04 21.55 -15.46
C THR A 129 -18.17 20.80 -14.46
N ILE A 130 -18.80 20.19 -13.46
CA ILE A 130 -18.15 19.25 -12.55
C ILE A 130 -18.41 17.83 -13.05
N VAL A 131 -17.35 17.02 -13.10
CA VAL A 131 -17.46 15.59 -13.39
C VAL A 131 -17.06 14.83 -12.14
N GLU A 132 -17.98 14.01 -11.62
CA GLU A 132 -17.75 13.16 -10.46
C GLU A 132 -17.75 11.70 -10.91
N VAL A 133 -16.74 10.93 -10.47
CA VAL A 133 -16.67 9.48 -10.69
C VAL A 133 -16.93 8.82 -9.35
N LEU A 134 -18.09 8.18 -9.22
CA LEU A 134 -18.49 7.50 -7.98
C LEU A 134 -18.12 6.01 -8.07
N PRO A 135 -17.41 5.45 -7.08
CA PRO A 135 -17.19 4.01 -7.02
C PRO A 135 -18.52 3.28 -6.84
N GLU A 136 -18.58 2.02 -7.27
CA GLU A 136 -19.70 1.16 -6.91
C GLU A 136 -19.84 1.14 -5.38
N LYS A 137 -21.08 1.24 -4.88
CA LYS A 137 -21.35 1.00 -3.46
C LYS A 137 -21.05 -0.47 -3.16
N VAL A 138 -19.82 -0.75 -2.78
CA VAL A 138 -19.41 -2.06 -2.28
C VAL A 138 -20.26 -2.37 -1.06
N THR A 139 -21.12 -3.36 -1.18
CA THR A 139 -21.91 -3.84 -0.05
C THR A 139 -21.07 -4.89 0.66
N TYR A 140 -20.57 -4.54 1.85
CA TYR A 140 -19.85 -5.49 2.69
C TYR A 140 -20.75 -6.69 3.01
N LYS A 141 -20.17 -7.88 2.88
CA LYS A 141 -20.77 -9.13 3.34
C LYS A 141 -19.79 -9.75 4.30
N THR A 142 -20.25 -9.97 5.53
CA THR A 142 -19.49 -10.69 6.55
C THR A 142 -18.93 -11.98 5.96
N PRO A 143 -17.60 -12.16 5.97
CA PRO A 143 -16.98 -13.40 5.56
C PRO A 143 -17.49 -14.56 6.41
N VAL A 144 -17.97 -15.63 5.77
CA VAL A 144 -18.35 -16.87 6.46
C VAL A 144 -17.21 -17.86 6.27
N PRO A 145 -16.45 -18.17 7.33
CA PRO A 145 -15.32 -19.07 7.19
C PRO A 145 -15.80 -20.49 6.89
N VAL A 146 -15.09 -21.19 6.02
CA VAL A 146 -15.43 -22.53 5.53
C VAL A 146 -14.48 -23.55 6.12
N GLY A 147 -14.99 -24.74 6.45
CA GLY A 147 -14.17 -25.82 6.99
C GLY A 147 -14.01 -25.74 8.51
N GLU A 148 -12.89 -26.27 9.00
CA GLU A 148 -12.59 -26.28 10.42
C GLU A 148 -11.89 -24.99 10.84
N VAL A 149 -12.54 -24.24 11.72
CA VAL A 149 -12.13 -22.88 12.09
C VAL A 149 -11.88 -22.80 13.58
N TYR A 150 -10.63 -22.56 13.95
CA TYR A 150 -10.21 -22.44 15.35
C TYR A 150 -10.55 -21.07 15.95
N PHE A 151 -10.47 -20.01 15.14
CA PHE A 151 -10.79 -18.65 15.52
C PHE A 151 -11.17 -17.84 14.26
N SER A 152 -12.12 -16.93 14.39
CA SER A 152 -12.53 -15.99 13.35
C SER A 152 -13.17 -14.79 14.02
N GLU A 153 -12.71 -13.60 13.67
CA GLU A 153 -13.23 -12.34 14.20
C GLU A 153 -13.32 -11.34 13.05
N THR A 154 -14.47 -10.67 12.93
CA THR A 154 -14.75 -9.66 11.90
C THR A 154 -15.09 -8.30 12.49
N PHE A 155 -15.35 -8.22 13.80
CA PHE A 155 -15.72 -6.99 14.52
C PHE A 155 -16.98 -6.26 13.99
N ASP A 156 -17.77 -6.88 13.11
CA ASP A 156 -19.00 -6.30 12.53
C ASP A 156 -19.98 -5.79 13.61
N HIS A 157 -20.04 -6.48 14.74
CA HIS A 157 -20.89 -6.16 15.89
C HIS A 157 -20.55 -4.82 16.56
N GLY A 158 -19.34 -4.29 16.36
CA GLY A 158 -18.92 -3.01 16.94
C GLY A 158 -18.58 -3.05 18.43
N SER A 159 -18.42 -4.24 19.01
CA SER A 159 -18.08 -4.45 20.42
C SER A 159 -16.81 -5.31 20.54
N LEU A 160 -16.22 -5.32 21.73
CA LEU A 160 -15.08 -6.17 22.09
C LEU A 160 -15.54 -7.44 22.81
N ASP A 161 -16.72 -7.95 22.46
CA ASP A 161 -17.30 -9.12 23.14
C ASP A 161 -16.40 -10.34 22.91
N GLY A 162 -16.02 -11.03 23.98
CA GLY A 162 -15.08 -12.15 23.92
C GLY A 162 -13.60 -11.75 23.86
N TRP A 163 -13.28 -10.46 23.93
CA TRP A 163 -11.92 -9.94 24.06
C TRP A 163 -11.67 -9.42 25.47
N TYR A 164 -10.53 -9.80 26.03
CA TYR A 164 -10.12 -9.46 27.39
C TYR A 164 -8.93 -8.50 27.35
N LEU A 165 -9.11 -7.30 27.91
CA LEU A 165 -8.03 -6.34 28.07
C LEU A 165 -7.15 -6.76 29.24
N SER A 166 -5.83 -6.66 29.06
CA SER A 166 -4.90 -6.92 30.15
C SER A 166 -4.99 -5.85 31.23
N LYS A 167 -4.93 -6.28 32.48
CA LYS A 167 -4.87 -5.45 33.69
C LYS A 167 -3.49 -5.51 34.36
N THR A 168 -2.52 -6.19 33.74
CA THR A 168 -1.18 -6.41 34.31
C THR A 168 -0.29 -5.18 34.18
N LYS A 169 0.63 -5.03 35.14
CA LYS A 169 1.77 -4.10 35.05
C LYS A 169 3.05 -4.89 34.80
N LYS A 170 3.90 -4.40 33.89
CA LYS A 170 5.25 -4.90 33.67
C LYS A 170 6.07 -4.71 34.94
N GLY A 171 6.65 -5.79 35.48
CA GLY A 171 7.20 -5.82 36.84
C GLY A 171 8.53 -5.07 37.06
N GLU A 172 9.16 -4.50 36.03
CA GLU A 172 10.53 -3.95 36.11
C GLU A 172 10.71 -2.72 35.22
N THR A 173 9.76 -1.77 35.25
CA THR A 173 9.88 -0.51 34.50
C THR A 173 9.13 0.61 35.21
N ASP A 174 9.46 1.85 34.87
CA ASP A 174 8.84 3.07 35.41
C ASP A 174 7.29 2.96 35.39
N ASP A 175 6.64 3.36 36.49
CA ASP A 175 5.21 3.12 36.76
C ASP A 175 4.26 3.77 35.72
N GLU A 176 4.79 4.69 34.90
CA GLU A 176 4.11 5.34 33.78
C GLU A 176 4.19 4.57 32.45
N ILE A 177 5.23 3.74 32.24
CA ILE A 177 5.50 2.99 31.01
C ILE A 177 5.12 1.51 31.15
N ALA A 178 5.09 1.00 32.38
CA ALA A 178 4.89 -0.41 32.70
C ALA A 178 3.46 -0.93 32.46
N LYS A 179 2.46 -0.05 32.28
CA LYS A 179 1.04 -0.45 32.26
C LYS A 179 0.57 -0.69 30.83
N TYR A 180 -0.22 -1.75 30.63
CA TYR A 180 -0.98 -1.97 29.40
C TYR A 180 -2.25 -1.11 29.39
N ASP A 181 -2.08 0.21 29.34
CA ASP A 181 -3.16 1.22 29.42
C ASP A 181 -3.57 1.78 28.05
N GLY A 182 -3.14 1.14 26.96
CA GLY A 182 -3.57 1.44 25.59
C GLY A 182 -5.08 1.30 25.42
N LYS A 183 -5.71 2.25 24.71
CA LYS A 183 -7.16 2.27 24.48
C LYS A 183 -7.47 1.59 23.14
N TRP A 184 -8.44 0.69 23.19
CA TRP A 184 -8.97 -0.01 22.02
C TRP A 184 -10.35 0.55 21.65
N ALA A 185 -10.66 0.55 20.36
CA ALA A 185 -11.99 0.88 19.85
C ALA A 185 -12.33 -0.02 18.66
N VAL A 186 -13.62 -0.22 18.40
CA VAL A 186 -14.09 -0.91 17.20
C VAL A 186 -14.78 0.12 16.31
N GLU A 187 -14.12 0.48 15.21
CA GLU A 187 -14.50 1.60 14.35
C GLU A 187 -14.30 1.22 12.88
N PRO A 188 -15.03 1.84 11.94
CA PRO A 188 -14.74 1.70 10.52
C PRO A 188 -13.37 2.32 10.17
N LEU A 189 -12.82 1.97 9.02
CA LEU A 189 -11.63 2.62 8.47
C LEU A 189 -11.85 4.14 8.30
N LYS A 190 -10.77 4.92 8.43
CA LYS A 190 -10.77 6.37 8.24
C LYS A 190 -10.95 6.75 6.77
N GLU A 191 -10.31 6.00 5.87
CA GLU A 191 -10.39 6.16 4.42
C GLU A 191 -10.82 4.85 3.77
N ASN A 192 -11.56 4.92 2.65
CA ASN A 192 -12.10 3.76 1.93
C ASN A 192 -12.96 2.82 2.80
N ALA A 193 -13.66 3.38 3.79
CA ALA A 193 -14.56 2.61 4.66
C ALA A 193 -15.68 1.95 3.86
N VAL A 194 -15.85 0.64 4.06
CA VAL A 194 -17.01 -0.09 3.56
C VAL A 194 -18.06 -0.13 4.66
N SER A 195 -19.29 0.28 4.35
CA SER A 195 -20.36 0.34 5.35
C SER A 195 -20.65 -1.06 5.92
N GLY A 196 -20.46 -1.22 7.23
CA GLY A 196 -20.65 -2.49 7.94
C GLY A 196 -19.34 -3.20 8.30
N ASP A 197 -18.25 -2.86 7.63
CA ASP A 197 -16.90 -3.35 7.92
C ASP A 197 -16.23 -2.48 8.99
N LYS A 198 -15.78 -3.11 10.07
CA LYS A 198 -15.14 -2.44 11.21
C LYS A 198 -13.91 -3.23 11.61
N GLY A 199 -12.96 -2.54 12.22
CA GLY A 199 -11.75 -3.16 12.73
C GLY A 199 -11.51 -2.81 14.19
N LEU A 200 -10.59 -3.55 14.81
CA LEU A 200 -10.00 -3.21 16.09
C LEU A 200 -8.91 -2.15 15.90
N LEU A 201 -9.09 -0.97 16.51
CA LEU A 201 -8.17 0.16 16.41
C LEU A 201 -7.43 0.41 17.72
N LEU A 202 -6.15 0.75 17.60
CA LEU A 202 -5.33 1.29 18.69
C LEU A 202 -5.49 2.81 18.72
N LYS A 203 -5.98 3.38 19.82
CA LYS A 203 -6.34 4.81 19.92
C LYS A 203 -5.36 5.65 20.75
N SER A 204 -4.38 5.02 21.40
CA SER A 204 -3.42 5.71 22.27
C SER A 204 -2.02 5.75 21.64
N ARG A 205 -1.41 6.93 21.55
CA ARG A 205 0.00 7.08 21.12
C ARG A 205 0.96 6.73 22.25
N ALA A 206 2.08 6.06 21.92
CA ALA A 206 3.16 5.74 22.84
C ALA A 206 2.71 4.98 24.11
N LYS A 207 1.72 4.09 23.97
CA LYS A 207 1.20 3.23 25.05
C LYS A 207 1.29 1.76 24.67
N HIS A 208 1.52 0.91 25.66
CA HIS A 208 1.47 -0.54 25.48
C HIS A 208 0.03 -1.02 25.38
N HIS A 209 -0.22 -1.86 24.38
CA HIS A 209 -1.53 -2.42 24.09
C HIS A 209 -1.49 -3.94 24.30
N ALA A 210 -2.44 -4.46 25.06
CA ALA A 210 -2.59 -5.91 25.27
C ALA A 210 -4.07 -6.26 25.36
N ILE A 211 -4.51 -7.11 24.44
CA ILE A 211 -5.86 -7.66 24.37
C ILE A 211 -5.74 -9.08 23.84
N ALA A 212 -6.56 -9.99 24.34
CA ALA A 212 -6.54 -11.39 23.94
C ALA A 212 -7.95 -11.97 23.88
N SER A 213 -8.13 -13.00 23.07
CA SER A 213 -9.35 -13.78 22.99
C SER A 213 -9.03 -15.27 22.98
N MET A 214 -9.96 -16.08 23.48
CA MET A 214 -9.80 -17.54 23.48
C MET A 214 -10.15 -18.10 22.10
N VAL A 215 -9.31 -19.00 21.62
CA VAL A 215 -9.65 -19.87 20.47
C VAL A 215 -10.75 -20.85 20.86
N LYS A 216 -11.56 -21.31 19.91
CA LYS A 216 -12.67 -22.25 20.16
C LYS A 216 -12.20 -23.58 20.76
N LYS A 217 -11.03 -24.04 20.32
CA LYS A 217 -10.34 -25.23 20.82
C LYS A 217 -8.82 -25.05 20.67
N PRO A 218 -8.00 -25.68 21.52
CA PRO A 218 -6.55 -25.67 21.35
C PRO A 218 -6.14 -26.26 20.00
N PHE A 219 -5.20 -25.62 19.32
CA PHE A 219 -4.56 -26.17 18.13
C PHE A 219 -3.40 -27.09 18.55
N VAL A 220 -3.33 -28.28 17.96
CA VAL A 220 -2.27 -29.25 18.20
C VAL A 220 -1.49 -29.41 16.90
N PHE A 221 -0.17 -29.28 16.97
CA PHE A 221 0.70 -29.42 15.80
C PHE A 221 0.98 -30.91 15.54
N ASP A 222 0.15 -31.54 14.72
CA ASP A 222 0.29 -32.95 14.36
C ASP A 222 0.34 -33.21 12.84
N LYS A 223 -0.80 -33.21 12.16
CA LYS A 223 -0.96 -33.60 10.75
C LYS A 223 -1.54 -32.49 9.91
N ASP A 224 -2.21 -31.53 10.53
CA ASP A 224 -2.85 -30.45 9.82
C ASP A 224 -1.96 -29.20 9.82
N PRO A 225 -1.90 -28.46 8.70
CA PRO A 225 -1.15 -27.22 8.64
C PRO A 225 -1.83 -26.15 9.50
N LEU A 226 -1.04 -25.31 10.16
CA LEU A 226 -1.53 -24.11 10.80
C LEU A 226 -1.58 -22.98 9.77
N VAL A 227 -2.74 -22.34 9.63
CA VAL A 227 -2.90 -21.11 8.85
C VAL A 227 -3.36 -19.98 9.77
N VAL A 228 -2.61 -18.89 9.77
CA VAL A 228 -2.93 -17.66 10.51
C VAL A 228 -2.99 -16.52 9.53
N GLN A 229 -4.11 -15.82 9.50
CA GLN A 229 -4.34 -14.74 8.55
C GLN A 229 -5.08 -13.58 9.21
N TYR A 230 -4.62 -12.36 8.97
CA TYR A 230 -5.26 -11.14 9.44
C TYR A 230 -4.80 -9.92 8.65
N GLU A 231 -5.56 -8.83 8.78
CA GLU A 231 -5.31 -7.59 8.08
C GLU A 231 -4.79 -6.51 9.03
N VAL A 232 -3.87 -5.69 8.53
CA VAL A 232 -3.36 -4.51 9.24
C VAL A 232 -3.41 -3.31 8.30
N ASN A 233 -3.87 -2.17 8.83
CA ASN A 233 -3.80 -0.89 8.15
C ASN A 233 -3.19 0.16 9.08
N PHE A 234 -2.03 0.71 8.69
CA PHE A 234 -1.40 1.83 9.37
C PHE A 234 -2.00 3.16 8.89
N GLN A 235 -3.24 3.45 9.32
CA GLN A 235 -4.08 4.53 8.78
C GLN A 235 -3.43 5.93 8.87
N ASP A 236 -2.73 6.21 9.96
CA ASP A 236 -2.02 7.48 10.17
C ASP A 236 -0.52 7.39 9.82
N GLY A 237 -0.06 6.25 9.30
CA GLY A 237 1.35 5.88 9.21
C GLY A 237 1.90 5.34 10.53
N ILE A 238 3.12 4.81 10.49
CA ILE A 238 3.80 4.25 11.65
C ILE A 238 5.28 4.64 11.69
N ASP A 239 5.71 5.27 12.78
CA ASP A 239 7.11 5.63 13.02
C ASP A 239 7.85 4.48 13.72
N CYS A 240 7.34 4.09 14.88
CA CYS A 240 7.81 2.96 15.67
C CYS A 240 6.65 2.28 16.43
N GLY A 241 6.44 0.98 16.19
CA GLY A 241 5.42 0.15 16.80
C GLY A 241 5.25 -1.20 16.07
N GLY A 242 4.64 -2.15 16.79
CA GLY A 242 4.31 -3.47 16.25
C GLY A 242 2.81 -3.67 16.12
N ALA A 243 2.40 -4.37 15.06
CA ALA A 243 1.04 -4.83 14.83
C ALA A 243 1.01 -6.35 14.59
N TYR A 244 1.90 -7.07 15.27
CA TYR A 244 1.95 -8.53 15.28
C TYR A 244 0.99 -9.13 16.30
N MET A 245 0.61 -10.38 16.08
CA MET A 245 -0.15 -11.18 17.03
C MET A 245 0.73 -12.25 17.68
N LYS A 246 0.30 -12.73 18.86
CA LYS A 246 0.90 -13.88 19.54
C LYS A 246 -0.16 -14.96 19.74
N LEU A 247 0.14 -16.18 19.32
CA LEU A 247 -0.64 -17.37 19.66
C LEU A 247 -0.15 -17.88 21.01
N LEU A 248 -0.96 -17.70 22.05
CA LEU A 248 -0.59 -18.07 23.42
C LEU A 248 -0.50 -19.60 23.59
N THR A 249 0.45 -20.06 24.41
CA THR A 249 0.59 -21.49 24.71
C THR A 249 -0.58 -21.94 25.57
N ALA A 250 -1.22 -23.04 25.21
CA ALA A 250 -2.31 -23.62 26.00
C ALA A 250 -1.81 -24.00 27.40
N SER A 251 -2.53 -23.53 28.43
CA SER A 251 -2.28 -23.84 29.83
C SER A 251 -3.60 -23.72 30.60
N ASP A 252 -3.81 -24.58 31.59
CA ASP A 252 -4.99 -24.53 32.46
C ASP A 252 -5.00 -23.26 33.34
N ASP A 253 -3.82 -22.69 33.60
CA ASP A 253 -3.64 -21.46 34.39
C ASP A 253 -3.70 -20.17 33.56
N LEU A 254 -4.05 -20.26 32.26
CA LEU A 254 -4.05 -19.11 31.36
C LEU A 254 -5.16 -18.11 31.74
N ASN A 255 -4.76 -16.97 32.30
CA ASN A 255 -5.66 -15.84 32.57
C ASN A 255 -5.42 -14.70 31.56
N LEU A 256 -6.36 -14.48 30.65
CA LEU A 256 -6.26 -13.45 29.61
C LEU A 256 -6.29 -12.02 30.16
N GLU A 257 -6.94 -11.78 31.30
CA GLU A 257 -6.89 -10.46 31.95
C GLU A 257 -5.51 -10.16 32.54
N GLN A 258 -4.64 -11.18 32.68
CA GLN A 258 -3.29 -11.02 33.16
C GLN A 258 -2.23 -11.07 32.05
N PHE A 259 -2.63 -11.08 30.78
CA PHE A 259 -1.73 -11.17 29.63
C PHE A 259 -0.68 -10.05 29.61
N PHE A 260 0.59 -10.39 29.43
CA PHE A 260 1.72 -9.44 29.42
C PHE A 260 2.88 -9.95 28.55
N ASP A 261 3.97 -9.19 28.47
CA ASP A 261 5.09 -9.43 27.56
C ASP A 261 5.76 -10.80 27.73
N ARG A 262 5.87 -11.30 28.98
CA ARG A 262 6.46 -12.61 29.29
C ARG A 262 5.43 -13.76 29.33
N THR A 263 4.17 -13.51 28.99
CA THR A 263 3.17 -14.59 28.92
C THR A 263 3.61 -15.63 27.88
N PRO A 264 3.67 -16.92 28.24
CA PRO A 264 4.09 -17.97 27.31
C PRO A 264 3.24 -17.98 26.04
N TYR A 265 3.93 -17.87 24.91
CA TYR A 265 3.34 -18.00 23.59
C TYR A 265 4.06 -19.09 22.79
N THR A 266 3.40 -19.60 21.75
CA THR A 266 3.95 -20.63 20.87
C THR A 266 4.47 -20.00 19.58
N ILE A 267 3.70 -19.10 18.97
CA ILE A 267 4.04 -18.40 17.72
C ILE A 267 3.78 -16.90 17.88
N MET A 268 4.66 -16.06 17.37
CA MET A 268 4.45 -14.64 17.13
C MET A 268 4.58 -14.37 15.65
N PHE A 269 3.59 -13.68 15.07
CA PHE A 269 3.55 -13.43 13.64
C PHE A 269 3.01 -12.03 13.33
N GLY A 270 3.68 -11.29 12.45
CA GLY A 270 3.14 -10.04 11.91
C GLY A 270 4.13 -8.90 11.72
N PRO A 271 3.65 -7.74 11.25
CA PRO A 271 4.48 -6.59 10.94
C PRO A 271 4.93 -5.84 12.21
N ASP A 272 6.19 -5.41 12.20
CA ASP A 272 6.80 -4.55 13.20
C ASP A 272 7.71 -3.54 12.50
N LYS A 273 7.65 -2.29 12.93
CA LYS A 273 8.49 -1.23 12.39
C LYS A 273 9.03 -0.37 13.50
N CYS A 274 10.31 -0.03 13.45
CA CYS A 274 10.86 1.05 14.27
C CYS A 274 11.92 1.84 13.51
N GLY A 275 11.65 3.12 13.24
CA GLY A 275 12.52 3.93 12.38
C GLY A 275 12.53 3.40 10.94
N GLU A 276 13.72 3.12 10.40
CA GLU A 276 13.92 2.51 9.08
C GLU A 276 14.03 0.98 9.11
N ASP A 277 13.77 0.36 10.27
CA ASP A 277 13.75 -1.10 10.40
C ASP A 277 12.34 -1.63 10.17
N TYR A 278 12.11 -2.21 8.98
CA TYR A 278 10.85 -2.82 8.55
C TYR A 278 10.97 -4.34 8.67
N LYS A 279 10.26 -4.94 9.63
CA LYS A 279 10.34 -6.36 9.97
C LYS A 279 9.00 -7.05 9.86
N LEU A 280 9.00 -8.25 9.31
CA LEU A 280 7.89 -9.18 9.38
C LEU A 280 8.31 -10.33 10.29
N HIS A 281 7.78 -10.35 11.51
CA HIS A 281 8.12 -11.38 12.48
C HIS A 281 7.42 -12.68 12.10
N PHE A 282 8.18 -13.77 12.08
CA PHE A 282 7.68 -15.11 12.34
C PHE A 282 8.62 -15.73 13.35
N ILE A 283 8.14 -15.91 14.58
CA ILE A 283 8.91 -16.40 15.71
C ILE A 283 8.15 -17.56 16.31
N PHE A 284 8.84 -18.66 16.63
CA PHE A 284 8.27 -19.71 17.46
C PHE A 284 9.18 -20.04 18.63
N ARG A 285 8.57 -20.55 19.71
CA ARG A 285 9.30 -20.96 20.90
C ARG A 285 9.58 -22.46 20.84
N HIS A 286 10.85 -22.81 20.74
CA HIS A 286 11.33 -24.18 20.70
C HIS A 286 11.80 -24.62 22.09
N LYS A 287 11.34 -25.79 22.54
CA LYS A 287 11.86 -26.40 23.77
C LYS A 287 13.03 -27.31 23.43
N SER A 288 14.21 -27.01 23.95
CA SER A 288 15.37 -27.87 23.79
C SER A 288 15.10 -29.24 24.40
N PRO A 289 15.27 -30.35 23.64
CA PRO A 289 15.10 -31.69 24.19
C PRO A 289 16.21 -32.08 25.17
N ILE A 290 17.35 -31.37 25.15
CA ILE A 290 18.51 -31.65 26.01
C ILE A 290 18.44 -30.84 27.30
N THR A 291 18.31 -29.51 27.20
CA THR A 291 18.32 -28.63 28.37
C THR A 291 16.94 -28.42 28.97
N GLY A 292 15.86 -28.69 28.21
CA GLY A 292 14.48 -28.43 28.61
C GLY A 292 14.08 -26.95 28.60
N GLU A 293 15.01 -26.05 28.27
CA GLU A 293 14.79 -24.61 28.20
C GLU A 293 14.07 -24.23 26.90
N PHE A 294 13.31 -23.14 26.97
CA PHE A 294 12.63 -22.56 25.82
C PHE A 294 13.46 -21.44 25.22
N GLU A 295 13.63 -21.49 23.91
CA GLU A 295 14.36 -20.48 23.14
C GLU A 295 13.48 -19.95 21.99
N GLU A 296 13.54 -18.65 21.74
CA GLU A 296 12.86 -18.03 20.60
C GLU A 296 13.68 -18.23 19.32
N LYS A 297 13.02 -18.72 18.29
CA LYS A 297 13.59 -18.98 16.96
C LYS A 297 12.93 -18.03 15.98
N HIS A 298 13.71 -17.12 15.39
CA HIS A 298 13.23 -16.07 14.50
C HIS A 298 13.47 -16.47 13.05
N ALA A 299 12.45 -16.37 12.21
CA ALA A 299 12.64 -16.57 10.77
C ALA A 299 13.61 -15.52 10.21
N LYS A 300 14.42 -15.94 9.24
CA LYS A 300 15.27 -15.02 8.47
C LYS A 300 14.41 -13.93 7.83
N ARG A 301 15.01 -12.74 7.68
CA ARG A 301 14.34 -11.60 7.06
C ARG A 301 13.98 -11.94 5.60
N PRO A 302 12.76 -11.62 5.14
CA PRO A 302 12.40 -11.73 3.73
C PRO A 302 13.35 -10.94 2.82
N GLU A 303 13.62 -11.43 1.61
CA GLU A 303 14.43 -10.71 0.62
C GLU A 303 13.66 -9.57 -0.06
N VAL A 304 12.34 -9.57 0.04
CA VAL A 304 11.48 -8.54 -0.56
C VAL A 304 11.52 -7.23 0.22
N ASP A 305 11.38 -6.10 -0.48
CA ASP A 305 11.24 -4.79 0.17
C ASP A 305 9.87 -4.64 0.82
N LEU A 306 9.86 -4.61 2.15
CA LEU A 306 8.65 -4.49 2.95
C LEU A 306 8.15 -3.04 3.07
N LYS A 307 8.94 -2.02 2.71
CA LYS A 307 8.66 -0.61 3.01
C LYS A 307 7.29 -0.13 2.54
N LYS A 308 6.86 -0.58 1.37
CA LYS A 308 5.57 -0.19 0.76
C LYS A 308 4.39 -0.49 1.70
N TYR A 309 4.38 -1.67 2.32
CA TYR A 309 3.27 -2.15 3.14
C TYR A 309 3.08 -1.41 4.47
N TYR A 310 4.05 -0.59 4.87
CA TYR A 310 4.00 0.21 6.11
C TYR A 310 3.71 1.68 5.84
N THR A 311 3.83 2.13 4.58
CA THR A 311 3.88 3.56 4.24
C THR A 311 2.74 4.00 3.32
N ASP A 312 2.12 3.09 2.56
CA ASP A 312 1.07 3.43 1.60
C ASP A 312 -0.31 3.67 2.24
N LYS A 313 -0.45 3.46 3.56
CA LYS A 313 -1.68 3.62 4.37
C LYS A 313 -2.85 2.75 3.92
N LYS A 314 -2.56 1.66 3.20
CA LYS A 314 -3.56 0.70 2.76
C LYS A 314 -3.66 -0.46 3.74
N THR A 315 -4.77 -1.19 3.62
CA THR A 315 -4.96 -2.44 4.34
C THR A 315 -4.18 -3.52 3.62
N HIS A 316 -3.36 -4.26 4.35
CA HIS A 316 -2.61 -5.40 3.84
C HIS A 316 -2.95 -6.66 4.60
N LEU A 317 -3.05 -7.76 3.86
CA LEU A 317 -3.38 -9.09 4.37
C LEU A 317 -2.09 -9.87 4.64
N TYR A 318 -1.84 -10.22 5.90
CA TYR A 318 -0.69 -11.02 6.32
C TYR A 318 -1.14 -12.45 6.59
N THR A 319 -0.48 -13.40 5.94
CA THR A 319 -0.79 -14.84 6.07
C THR A 319 0.47 -15.62 6.39
N LEU A 320 0.41 -16.47 7.41
CA LEU A 320 1.41 -17.48 7.73
C LEU A 320 0.78 -18.87 7.49
N VAL A 321 1.45 -19.67 6.67
CA VAL A 321 1.16 -21.10 6.49
C VAL A 321 2.33 -21.88 7.05
N LEU A 322 2.06 -22.72 8.06
CA LEU A 322 3.04 -23.62 8.65
C LEU A 322 2.61 -25.06 8.43
N ASN A 323 3.40 -25.79 7.67
CA ASN A 323 3.10 -27.16 7.27
C ASN A 323 3.66 -28.19 8.28
N PRO A 324 3.03 -29.37 8.38
CA PRO A 324 3.50 -30.47 9.25
C PRO A 324 4.89 -31.02 8.89
N ASP A 325 5.37 -30.77 7.66
CA ASP A 325 6.71 -31.17 7.22
C ASP A 325 7.81 -30.19 7.68
N ASN A 326 7.46 -29.23 8.54
CA ASN A 326 8.32 -28.15 9.05
C ASN A 326 8.71 -27.10 8.00
N THR A 327 7.98 -27.02 6.89
CA THR A 327 8.09 -25.89 5.95
C THR A 327 7.11 -24.79 6.33
N PHE A 328 7.48 -23.54 6.06
CA PHE A 328 6.59 -22.40 6.23
C PHE A 328 6.61 -21.50 5.01
N GLU A 329 5.50 -20.83 4.78
CA GLU A 329 5.37 -19.81 3.75
C GLU A 329 4.59 -18.62 4.31
N ILE A 330 5.07 -17.42 4.01
CA ILE A 330 4.48 -16.16 4.45
C ILE A 330 4.04 -15.38 3.22
N PHE A 331 2.79 -14.92 3.26
CA PHE A 331 2.20 -14.13 2.20
C PHE A 331 1.83 -12.74 2.69
N ILE A 332 2.02 -11.75 1.83
CA ILE A 332 1.42 -10.41 1.96
C ILE A 332 0.55 -10.16 0.73
N ASP A 333 -0.72 -9.85 0.94
CA ASP A 333 -1.71 -9.65 -0.13
C ASP A 333 -1.77 -10.83 -1.11
N GLN A 334 -1.70 -12.06 -0.57
CA GLN A 334 -1.65 -13.32 -1.31
C GLN A 334 -0.40 -13.55 -2.17
N ASN A 335 0.59 -12.65 -2.10
CA ASN A 335 1.90 -12.83 -2.75
C ASN A 335 2.88 -13.46 -1.75
N SER A 336 3.55 -14.53 -2.15
CA SER A 336 4.58 -15.16 -1.33
C SER A 336 5.77 -14.21 -1.17
N VAL A 337 6.11 -13.89 0.08
CA VAL A 337 7.22 -12.98 0.43
C VAL A 337 8.38 -13.68 1.12
N SER A 338 8.12 -14.83 1.73
CA SER A 338 9.14 -15.63 2.41
C SER A 338 8.71 -17.09 2.43
N THR A 339 9.65 -17.98 2.19
CA THR A 339 9.47 -19.43 2.19
C THR A 339 10.71 -20.04 2.84
N GLY A 340 10.54 -21.07 3.65
CA GLY A 340 11.67 -21.73 4.29
C GLY A 340 11.31 -22.94 5.12
N SER A 341 12.31 -23.46 5.83
CA SER A 341 12.18 -24.58 6.76
C SER A 341 12.46 -24.11 8.19
N LEU A 342 11.71 -24.63 9.17
CA LEU A 342 11.98 -24.38 10.58
C LEU A 342 13.40 -24.81 10.99
N PHE A 343 14.02 -25.76 10.30
CA PHE A 343 15.36 -26.26 10.65
C PHE A 343 16.49 -25.40 10.13
N GLU A 344 16.31 -24.77 8.96
CA GLU A 344 17.40 -24.13 8.20
C GLU A 344 17.26 -22.60 8.14
N ASP A 345 16.03 -22.09 8.22
CA ASP A 345 15.71 -20.67 7.98
C ASP A 345 15.34 -19.91 9.25
N MET A 346 15.81 -20.44 10.38
CA MET A 346 15.63 -19.85 11.71
C MET A 346 16.95 -19.37 12.30
N VAL A 347 16.87 -18.26 13.02
CA VAL A 347 17.97 -17.60 13.71
C VAL A 347 17.54 -17.36 15.16
N PRO A 348 18.23 -17.94 16.16
CA PRO A 348 19.27 -18.96 16.03
C PRO A 348 18.72 -20.26 15.40
N PRO A 349 19.59 -21.11 14.82
CA PRO A 349 19.12 -22.36 14.21
C PRO A 349 18.51 -23.29 15.25
N VAL A 350 17.51 -24.09 14.85
CA VAL A 350 16.85 -25.06 15.74
C VAL A 350 17.83 -26.15 16.13
N ASN A 351 18.59 -26.65 15.15
CA ASN A 351 19.64 -27.60 15.39
C ASN A 351 20.93 -26.84 15.73
N PRO A 352 21.67 -27.25 16.78
CA PRO A 352 22.97 -26.68 17.04
C PRO A 352 23.90 -26.87 15.82
N PRO A 353 24.91 -25.99 15.64
CA PRO A 353 25.88 -26.17 14.58
C PRO A 353 26.59 -27.52 14.71
N LYS A 354 26.97 -28.11 13.57
CA LYS A 354 27.66 -29.41 13.54
C LYS A 354 29.04 -29.35 14.20
N GLU A 355 29.65 -28.17 14.22
CA GLU A 355 30.98 -27.89 14.74
C GLU A 355 30.86 -26.70 15.71
N ILE A 356 31.57 -26.77 16.83
CA ILE A 356 31.70 -25.71 17.83
C ILE A 356 33.20 -25.49 18.08
N ASP A 357 33.59 -24.25 18.37
CA ASP A 357 34.95 -23.95 18.81
C ASP A 357 35.23 -24.66 20.14
N ASP A 358 36.42 -25.23 20.31
CA ASP A 358 36.81 -25.91 21.55
C ASP A 358 36.95 -24.87 22.68
N PRO A 359 36.12 -24.92 23.74
CA PRO A 359 36.20 -23.96 24.83
C PRO A 359 37.53 -23.99 25.60
N ASN A 360 38.32 -25.05 25.44
CA ASN A 360 39.64 -25.19 26.05
C ASN A 360 40.78 -24.74 25.13
N ASP A 361 40.47 -24.38 23.88
CA ASP A 361 41.46 -23.81 22.98
C ASP A 361 41.76 -22.38 23.40
N SER A 362 43.04 -22.06 23.54
CA SER A 362 43.51 -20.75 23.94
C SER A 362 44.69 -20.39 23.07
N LYS A 363 44.67 -19.16 22.54
CA LYS A 363 45.77 -18.61 21.76
C LYS A 363 47.09 -18.76 22.52
N PRO A 364 48.11 -19.42 21.94
CA PRO A 364 49.42 -19.57 22.57
C PRO A 364 50.09 -18.21 22.86
N ASP A 365 50.94 -18.16 23.91
CA ASP A 365 51.67 -16.94 24.29
C ASP A 365 52.64 -16.45 23.19
N ASP A 366 53.09 -17.34 22.31
CA ASP A 366 53.99 -17.06 21.18
C ASP A 366 53.26 -16.72 19.88
N TRP A 367 51.92 -16.63 19.91
CA TRP A 367 51.12 -16.34 18.73
C TRP A 367 51.18 -14.86 18.34
N ASP A 368 52.00 -14.54 17.35
CA ASP A 368 52.16 -13.19 16.81
C ASP A 368 51.06 -12.86 15.78
N GLU A 369 50.13 -12.00 16.17
CA GLU A 369 49.07 -11.47 15.30
C GLU A 369 49.46 -10.16 14.61
N ARG A 370 50.68 -9.65 14.82
CA ARG A 370 51.09 -8.37 14.26
C ARG A 370 51.25 -8.52 12.74
N PRO A 371 50.45 -7.81 11.91
CA PRO A 371 50.60 -7.86 10.46
C PRO A 371 51.88 -7.18 9.98
N LYS A 372 52.49 -6.35 10.84
CA LYS A 372 53.75 -5.64 10.57
C LYS A 372 54.63 -5.71 11.80
N ILE A 373 55.90 -6.03 11.58
CA ILE A 373 56.95 -5.97 12.60
C ILE A 373 57.96 -4.88 12.21
N PRO A 374 58.63 -4.25 13.18
CA PRO A 374 59.80 -3.42 12.89
C PRO A 374 60.81 -4.25 12.10
N ASP A 375 61.40 -3.63 11.08
CA ASP A 375 62.45 -4.28 10.29
C ASP A 375 63.66 -4.55 11.20
N PRO A 376 64.05 -5.82 11.41
CA PRO A 376 65.17 -6.16 12.29
C PRO A 376 66.52 -5.66 11.76
N ASP A 377 66.64 -5.37 10.46
CA ASP A 377 67.87 -4.89 9.83
C ASP A 377 67.95 -3.35 9.78
N ALA A 378 66.86 -2.65 10.13
CA ALA A 378 66.84 -1.19 10.17
C ALA A 378 67.42 -0.68 11.49
N SER A 379 68.63 -0.10 11.43
CA SER A 379 69.19 0.67 12.53
C SER A 379 68.80 2.14 12.44
N LYS A 380 68.58 2.76 13.59
CA LYS A 380 68.39 4.20 13.72
C LYS A 380 69.59 4.95 13.10
N PRO A 381 69.37 5.90 12.16
CA PRO A 381 70.45 6.69 11.56
C PRO A 381 71.21 7.54 12.58
N ASP A 382 72.49 7.83 12.29
CA ASP A 382 73.38 8.62 13.17
C ASP A 382 72.92 10.08 13.36
N ASP A 383 72.11 10.62 12.44
CA ASP A 383 71.57 11.99 12.46
C ASP A 383 70.22 12.11 13.18
N TRP A 384 69.65 11.00 13.66
CA TRP A 384 68.38 10.99 14.39
C TRP A 384 68.60 11.12 15.90
N ASP A 385 68.65 12.34 16.43
CA ASP A 385 68.72 12.56 17.88
C ASP A 385 67.30 12.75 18.49
N GLU A 386 66.87 11.78 19.30
CA GLU A 386 65.56 11.80 19.97
C GLU A 386 65.51 12.75 21.17
N ASN A 387 66.66 13.28 21.59
CA ASN A 387 66.75 14.22 22.70
C ASN A 387 66.61 15.67 22.22
N VAL A 388 66.52 15.91 20.91
CA VAL A 388 66.30 17.25 20.36
C VAL A 388 64.83 17.62 20.58
N PRO A 389 64.54 18.73 21.27
CA PRO A 389 63.17 19.16 21.49
C PRO A 389 62.51 19.53 20.16
N ALA A 390 61.21 19.25 20.03
CA ALA A 390 60.44 19.55 18.82
C ALA A 390 60.39 21.07 18.49
N LYS A 391 60.71 21.93 19.45
CA LYS A 391 60.81 23.38 19.29
C LYS A 391 62.07 23.87 20.01
N ILE A 392 62.78 24.80 19.38
CA ILE A 392 63.91 25.53 19.95
C ILE A 392 63.51 26.99 20.15
N GLU A 393 64.09 27.67 21.14
CA GLU A 393 63.89 29.10 21.32
C GLU A 393 64.51 29.87 20.16
N ASP A 394 63.81 30.90 19.68
CA ASP A 394 64.32 31.80 18.65
C ASP A 394 65.21 32.85 19.32
N LEU A 395 66.53 32.73 19.12
CA LEU A 395 67.53 33.62 19.72
C LEU A 395 67.46 35.05 19.17
N ASP A 396 66.81 35.27 18.02
CA ASP A 396 66.62 36.58 17.41
C ASP A 396 65.30 37.25 17.85
N ALA A 397 64.44 36.55 18.60
CA ALA A 397 63.17 37.08 19.08
C ALA A 397 63.39 38.11 20.21
N VAL A 398 63.00 39.36 19.96
CA VAL A 398 63.06 40.44 20.95
C VAL A 398 61.66 40.70 21.50
N LYS A 399 61.58 40.80 22.82
CA LYS A 399 60.35 41.17 23.54
C LYS A 399 59.90 42.59 23.15
N PRO A 400 58.61 42.82 22.83
CA PRO A 400 58.12 44.15 22.46
C PRO A 400 58.32 45.20 23.56
N GLU A 401 58.61 46.46 23.20
CA GLU A 401 58.86 47.56 24.16
C GLU A 401 57.68 47.84 25.11
N GLY A 402 56.45 47.53 24.70
CA GLY A 402 55.23 47.71 25.51
C GLY A 402 54.81 46.49 26.32
N TRP A 403 55.67 45.49 26.48
CA TRP A 403 55.34 44.29 27.24
C TRP A 403 55.29 44.57 28.74
N LEU A 404 54.15 44.28 29.37
CA LEU A 404 53.94 44.47 30.80
C LEU A 404 54.28 43.18 31.55
N ASP A 405 55.45 43.13 32.17
CA ASP A 405 55.96 41.94 32.87
C ASP A 405 55.25 41.62 34.18
N ASP A 406 54.78 42.67 34.86
CA ASP A 406 54.19 42.57 36.19
C ASP A 406 52.66 42.41 36.15
N GLU A 407 52.06 42.48 34.95
CA GLU A 407 50.62 42.28 34.77
C GLU A 407 50.30 40.79 34.68
N PRO A 408 49.24 40.31 35.37
CA PRO A 408 48.85 38.92 35.30
C PRO A 408 48.39 38.57 33.87
N GLU A 409 48.85 37.41 33.37
CA GLU A 409 48.48 36.90 32.02
C GLU A 409 46.97 36.76 31.84
N TYR A 410 46.25 36.46 32.94
CA TYR A 410 44.81 36.35 32.98
C TYR A 410 44.25 37.12 34.18
N ILE A 411 43.15 37.85 33.95
CA ILE A 411 42.31 38.40 35.02
C ILE A 411 41.09 37.48 35.21
N SER A 412 40.71 37.21 36.46
CA SER A 412 39.46 36.50 36.74
C SER A 412 38.28 37.38 36.33
N ASP A 413 37.27 36.80 35.66
CA ASP A 413 36.07 37.54 35.28
C ASP A 413 35.36 38.03 36.56
N PRO A 414 35.21 39.36 36.74
CA PRO A 414 34.59 39.93 37.94
C PRO A 414 33.11 39.57 38.09
N ASN A 415 32.45 39.05 37.04
CA ASN A 415 31.07 38.57 37.08
C ASN A 415 30.96 37.04 37.22
N ALA A 416 32.08 36.33 37.37
CA ALA A 416 32.05 34.89 37.57
C ALA A 416 31.55 34.56 38.99
N GLU A 417 30.29 34.17 39.09
CA GLU A 417 29.70 33.60 40.29
C GLU A 417 29.55 32.08 40.14
N LYS A 418 29.92 31.32 41.17
CA LYS A 418 29.71 29.87 41.20
C LYS A 418 28.19 29.60 41.29
N PRO A 419 27.58 28.86 40.34
CA PRO A 419 26.16 28.53 40.42
C PRO A 419 25.82 27.77 41.70
N VAL A 420 24.58 27.93 42.19
CA VAL A 420 24.12 27.34 43.46
C VAL A 420 24.10 25.80 43.42
N ASP A 421 23.98 25.21 42.22
CA ASP A 421 23.95 23.77 41.98
C ASP A 421 25.27 23.22 41.40
N TRP A 422 26.40 23.87 41.72
CA TRP A 422 27.75 23.40 41.36
C TRP A 422 28.40 22.60 42.49
#